data_AF-A0A497PH67-F1
#
_entry.id   AF-A0A497PH67-F1
#
_cell.length_a   1.000
_cell.length_b   1.000
_cell.length_c   1.000
_cell.angle_alpha   90.00
_cell.angle_beta   90.00
_cell.angle_gamma   90.00
#
_symmetry.space_group_name_H-M   'P 1'
#
loop_
_entity.id
_entity.type
_entity.pdbx_description
1 polymer ?
#
loop_
_entity_poly.entity_id
_entity_poly.type
_entity_poly.pdbx_seq_one_letter_code
_entity_poly.pdbx_strand_id
1 'polypeptide(L)'
;MFGKRCTSTINIIITNMRNSFSNANEAYEAVLDEIIISGIDFDNTKAIFNVGFYIADPLDNHITNKQRNWKLDYAEAEWQWYLSADPRVSKLGELYGKVPPIWERMADINGEVNSNYGYQWGRHDQLDYVVAKLKENPNTRHAAITIYDAKEWPQYTKDTPCTYAIQFTILDNQLCMSVYMRSNDIWYGFCNDQYQFSSLQKLVADRLSIDVGWYYHAAHNMHLYNDKL
;
A
#
# COMPACT_ATOMS: atom_id res chain seq x y z
N MET A 1 -23.90 33.39 25.58
CA MET A 1 -22.77 34.05 24.90
C MET A 1 -22.73 33.57 23.47
N PHE A 2 -22.81 34.50 22.52
CA PHE A 2 -22.71 34.26 21.09
C PHE A 2 -21.25 33.98 20.68
N GLY A 3 -21.06 33.19 19.62
CA GLY A 3 -19.84 33.17 18.80
C GLY A 3 -19.24 31.77 18.65
N LYS A 4 -18.97 31.22 17.47
CA LYS A 4 -19.12 31.67 16.09
C LYS A 4 -19.48 30.40 15.29
N ARG A 5 -20.52 30.45 14.44
CA ARG A 5 -20.64 29.46 13.36
C ARG A 5 -19.49 29.72 12.39
N CYS A 6 -18.42 28.95 12.49
CA CYS A 6 -17.37 28.92 11.49
C CYS A 6 -17.92 28.14 10.29
N THR A 7 -18.67 28.82 9.42
CA THR A 7 -18.92 28.31 8.08
C THR A 7 -17.70 28.69 7.24
N SER A 8 -16.57 28.01 7.47
CA SER A 8 -15.57 27.92 6.41
C SER A 8 -16.19 26.97 5.39
N THR A 9 -16.71 27.53 4.30
CA THR A 9 -16.99 26.74 3.10
C THR A 9 -15.64 26.19 2.66
N ILE A 10 -15.30 24.98 3.09
CA ILE A 10 -14.22 24.22 2.46
C ILE A 10 -14.70 24.10 1.03
N ASN A 11 -14.05 24.81 0.11
CA ASN A 11 -14.21 24.53 -1.30
C ASN A 11 -13.76 23.08 -1.46
N ILE A 12 -14.71 22.15 -1.54
CA ILE A 12 -14.42 20.78 -1.88
C ILE A 12 -13.97 20.84 -3.34
N ILE A 13 -12.66 20.95 -3.53
CA ILE A 13 -12.05 20.78 -4.84
C ILE A 13 -12.24 19.30 -5.17
N ILE A 14 -13.31 18.99 -5.91
CA ILE A 14 -13.48 17.67 -6.51
C ILE A 14 -12.59 17.68 -7.75
N THR A 15 -11.36 17.18 -7.60
CA THR A 15 -10.48 16.95 -8.75
C THR A 15 -10.98 15.72 -9.50
N ASN A 16 -11.34 15.91 -10.77
CA ASN A 16 -11.63 14.81 -11.70
C ASN A 16 -10.31 14.20 -12.18
N MET A 17 -9.62 13.52 -11.26
CA MET A 17 -8.45 12.73 -11.61
C MET A 17 -8.84 11.54 -12.48
N ARG A 18 -7.94 11.19 -13.40
CA ARG A 18 -7.97 9.87 -14.03
C ARG A 18 -7.86 8.81 -12.93
N ASN A 19 -8.80 7.87 -12.92
CA ASN A 19 -8.93 6.86 -11.87
C ASN A 19 -8.68 5.43 -12.39
N SER A 20 -8.07 5.28 -13.56
CA SER A 20 -7.72 4.00 -14.14
C SER A 20 -6.47 4.12 -15.01
N PHE A 21 -5.50 3.26 -14.74
CA PHE A 21 -4.18 3.25 -15.36
C PHE A 21 -3.88 1.86 -15.91
N SER A 22 -3.03 1.80 -16.93
CA SER A 22 -2.57 0.55 -17.52
C SER A 22 -1.62 -0.20 -16.59
N ASN A 23 -0.70 0.52 -15.94
CA ASN A 23 0.36 -0.08 -15.12
C ASN A 23 0.76 0.82 -13.93
N ALA A 24 1.67 0.34 -13.08
CA ALA A 24 2.08 1.05 -11.87
C ALA A 24 2.82 2.36 -12.15
N ASN A 25 3.64 2.41 -13.21
CA ASN A 25 4.37 3.62 -13.57
C ASN A 25 3.43 4.73 -14.02
N GLU A 26 2.44 4.41 -14.86
CA GLU A 26 1.46 5.40 -15.31
C GLU A 26 0.66 5.97 -14.13
N ALA A 27 0.26 5.11 -13.17
CA ALA A 27 -0.38 5.53 -11.95
C ALA A 27 0.52 6.45 -11.11
N TYR A 28 1.79 6.08 -10.92
CA TYR A 28 2.77 6.88 -10.20
C TYR A 28 2.91 8.30 -10.78
N GLU A 29 3.15 8.41 -12.09
CA GLU A 29 3.35 9.70 -12.77
C GLU A 29 2.11 10.59 -12.62
N ALA A 30 0.93 10.04 -12.90
CA ALA A 30 -0.31 10.81 -12.85
C ALA A 30 -0.66 11.30 -11.44
N VAL A 31 -0.47 10.45 -10.42
CA VAL A 31 -0.76 10.82 -9.03
C VAL A 31 0.29 11.80 -8.49
N LEU A 32 1.56 11.64 -8.87
CA LEU A 32 2.62 12.60 -8.55
C LEU A 32 2.32 13.99 -9.12
N ASP A 33 1.98 14.06 -10.41
CA ASP A 33 1.61 15.32 -11.08
C ASP A 33 0.41 15.97 -10.40
N GLU A 34 -0.61 15.19 -10.03
CA GLU A 34 -1.76 15.73 -9.31
C GLU A 34 -1.36 16.33 -7.96
N ILE A 35 -0.53 15.65 -7.15
CA ILE A 35 -0.05 16.20 -5.87
C ILE A 35 0.68 17.53 -6.08
N ILE A 36 1.50 17.64 -7.13
CA ILE A 36 2.24 18.87 -7.43
C ILE A 36 1.30 20.00 -7.85
N ILE A 37 0.28 19.70 -8.66
CA ILE A 37 -0.62 20.69 -9.26
C ILE A 37 -1.70 21.14 -8.26
N SER A 38 -2.34 20.21 -7.56
CA SER A 38 -3.55 20.46 -6.77
C SER A 38 -3.39 20.14 -5.28
N GLY A 39 -2.25 19.56 -4.88
CA GLY A 39 -1.98 19.20 -3.49
C GLY A 39 -1.96 20.41 -2.57
N ILE A 40 -2.55 20.22 -1.38
CA ILE A 40 -2.54 21.21 -0.31
C ILE A 40 -1.42 20.92 0.68
N ASP A 41 -0.86 21.96 1.26
CA ASP A 41 0.18 21.79 2.27
C ASP A 41 -0.41 21.14 3.53
N PHE A 42 0.20 20.04 3.98
CA PHE A 42 -0.23 19.27 5.14
C PHE A 42 0.98 18.59 5.80
N ASP A 43 1.24 18.87 7.08
CA ASP A 43 2.31 18.23 7.87
C ASP A 43 3.61 17.93 7.10
N ASN A 44 4.36 18.96 6.72
CA ASN A 44 5.61 18.90 5.93
C ASN A 44 5.54 18.23 4.53
N THR A 45 4.33 18.00 4.02
CA THR A 45 4.07 17.45 2.69
C THR A 45 3.15 18.34 1.87
N LYS A 46 3.07 18.06 0.56
CA LYS A 46 1.86 18.33 -0.24
C LYS A 46 1.02 17.07 -0.32
N ALA A 47 -0.29 17.20 -0.09
CA ALA A 47 -1.20 16.06 -0.04
C ALA A 47 -2.50 16.30 -0.80
N ILE A 48 -3.02 15.22 -1.39
CA ILE A 48 -4.39 15.11 -1.88
C ILE A 48 -5.10 14.00 -1.07
N PHE A 49 -6.42 14.12 -0.93
CA PHE A 49 -7.18 13.28 0.00
C PHE A 49 -8.23 12.40 -0.70
N ASN A 50 -8.49 11.23 -0.13
CA ASN A 50 -9.45 10.23 -0.63
C ASN A 50 -9.20 9.82 -2.09
N VAL A 51 -7.93 9.54 -2.40
CA VAL A 51 -7.50 9.10 -3.73
C VAL A 51 -7.86 7.65 -3.93
N GLY A 52 -8.40 7.33 -5.11
CA GLY A 52 -8.69 5.96 -5.51
C GLY A 52 -8.52 5.75 -7.01
N PHE A 53 -7.86 4.66 -7.41
CA PHE A 53 -7.64 4.34 -8.82
C PHE A 53 -7.43 2.85 -9.08
N TYR A 54 -7.72 2.43 -10.30
CA TYR A 54 -7.47 1.09 -10.82
C TYR A 54 -6.14 1.03 -11.57
N ILE A 55 -5.50 -0.15 -11.53
CA ILE A 55 -4.41 -0.57 -12.41
C ILE A 55 -4.88 -1.83 -13.14
N ALA A 56 -4.87 -1.79 -14.47
CA ALA A 56 -5.36 -2.88 -15.31
C ALA A 56 -4.39 -4.07 -15.34
N ASP A 57 -3.10 -3.82 -15.52
CA ASP A 57 -2.04 -4.82 -15.42
C ASP A 57 -1.15 -4.52 -14.19
N PRO A 58 -1.50 -5.05 -13.01
CA PRO A 58 -0.71 -4.82 -11.82
C PRO A 58 0.65 -5.53 -11.82
N LEU A 59 0.89 -6.47 -12.73
CA LEU A 59 2.17 -7.18 -12.83
C LEU A 59 3.20 -6.38 -13.65
N ASP A 60 2.74 -5.42 -14.47
CA ASP A 60 3.59 -4.33 -14.96
C ASP A 60 3.82 -3.30 -13.83
N ASN A 61 4.62 -3.73 -12.84
CA ASN A 61 4.86 -3.01 -11.59
C ASN A 61 6.21 -2.28 -11.53
N HIS A 62 6.91 -2.16 -12.67
CA HIS A 62 8.20 -1.49 -12.71
C HIS A 62 8.04 0.03 -12.85
N ILE A 63 8.49 0.78 -11.83
CA ILE A 63 8.56 2.25 -11.91
C ILE A 63 9.78 2.69 -12.72
N THR A 64 9.51 3.27 -13.90
CA THR A 64 10.51 3.71 -14.89
C THR A 64 10.79 5.22 -14.85
N ASN A 65 10.08 5.98 -14.02
CA ASN A 65 10.34 7.40 -13.82
C ASN A 65 11.82 7.65 -13.45
N LYS A 66 12.49 8.48 -14.26
CA LYS A 66 13.93 8.72 -14.15
C LYS A 66 14.32 9.48 -12.88
N GLN A 67 13.48 10.42 -12.43
CA GLN A 67 13.74 11.21 -11.22
C GLN A 67 13.60 10.33 -9.97
N ARG A 68 12.62 9.43 -9.98
CA ARG A 68 12.39 8.47 -8.92
C ARG A 68 13.55 7.48 -8.77
N ASN A 69 14.17 7.07 -9.87
CA ASN A 69 15.30 6.14 -9.89
C ASN A 69 15.04 4.91 -8.98
N TRP A 70 13.86 4.31 -9.17
CA TRP A 70 13.39 3.20 -8.36
C TRP A 70 14.32 2.00 -8.45
N LYS A 71 14.38 1.21 -7.37
CA LYS A 71 15.35 0.15 -7.17
C LYS A 71 14.63 -1.19 -7.05
N LEU A 72 14.55 -1.91 -8.17
CA LEU A 72 13.90 -3.21 -8.25
C LEU A 72 14.56 -4.25 -7.33
N ASP A 73 15.88 -4.23 -7.23
CA ASP A 73 16.65 -5.10 -6.33
C ASP A 73 16.27 -4.91 -4.87
N TYR A 74 16.02 -3.67 -4.45
CA TYR A 74 15.51 -3.37 -3.11
C TYR A 74 14.07 -3.86 -2.91
N ALA A 75 13.18 -3.62 -3.89
CA ALA A 75 11.80 -4.06 -3.81
C ALA A 75 11.68 -5.59 -3.74
N GLU A 76 12.50 -6.32 -4.49
CA GLU A 76 12.60 -7.78 -4.39
C GLU A 76 13.11 -8.22 -3.02
N ALA A 77 14.14 -7.58 -2.47
CA ALA A 77 14.64 -7.94 -1.13
C ALA A 77 13.59 -7.70 -0.03
N GLU A 78 12.80 -6.64 -0.14
CA GLU A 78 11.66 -6.36 0.73
C GLU A 78 10.54 -7.40 0.55
N TRP A 79 10.25 -7.82 -0.68
CA TRP A 79 9.30 -8.90 -0.95
C TRP A 79 9.71 -10.23 -0.29
N GLN A 80 10.98 -10.60 -0.43
CA GLN A 80 11.53 -11.79 0.23
C GLN A 80 11.48 -11.68 1.76
N TRP A 81 11.66 -10.47 2.29
CA TRP A 81 11.48 -10.23 3.72
C TRP A 81 10.03 -10.43 4.15
N TYR A 82 9.05 -9.97 3.37
CA TYR A 82 7.64 -10.18 3.65
C TYR A 82 7.25 -11.67 3.55
N LEU A 83 7.74 -12.40 2.55
CA LEU A 83 7.52 -13.85 2.43
C LEU A 83 8.07 -14.64 3.62
N SER A 84 9.09 -14.14 4.30
CA SER A 84 9.67 -14.81 5.48
C SER A 84 8.78 -14.73 6.72
N ALA A 85 7.80 -13.80 6.76
CA ALA A 85 6.98 -13.47 7.92
C ALA A 85 7.76 -13.09 9.20
N ASP A 86 9.08 -12.86 9.10
CA ASP A 86 9.92 -12.41 10.20
C ASP A 86 9.92 -10.87 10.24
N PRO A 87 9.33 -10.22 11.26
CA PRO A 87 9.23 -8.76 11.31
C PRO A 87 10.55 -8.07 11.61
N ARG A 88 11.64 -8.80 11.85
CA ARG A 88 12.92 -8.21 12.28
C ARG A 88 13.68 -7.59 11.11
N VAL A 89 14.15 -6.36 11.28
CA VAL A 89 14.95 -5.64 10.28
C VAL A 89 16.27 -6.32 9.95
N SER A 90 16.81 -7.14 10.87
CA SER A 90 18.00 -7.94 10.61
C SER A 90 17.79 -8.92 9.45
N LYS A 91 16.58 -9.45 9.28
CA LYS A 91 16.26 -10.36 8.17
C LYS A 91 16.34 -9.65 6.82
N LEU A 92 15.81 -8.43 6.73
CA LEU A 92 16.01 -7.59 5.54
C LEU A 92 17.49 -7.28 5.33
N GLY A 93 18.24 -7.03 6.39
CA GLY A 93 19.69 -6.82 6.34
C GLY A 93 20.44 -8.02 5.74
N GLU A 94 20.06 -9.25 6.08
CA GLU A 94 20.61 -10.47 5.49
C GLU A 94 20.29 -10.59 3.99
N LEU A 95 19.04 -10.28 3.61
CA LEU A 95 18.54 -10.42 2.24
C LEU A 95 19.10 -9.35 1.29
N TYR A 96 19.22 -8.11 1.78
CA TYR A 96 19.63 -6.95 0.97
C TYR A 96 21.11 -6.58 1.15
N GLY A 97 21.77 -7.12 2.18
CA GLY A 97 23.15 -6.80 2.56
C GLY A 97 23.31 -5.56 3.44
N LYS A 98 22.22 -4.85 3.73
CA LYS A 98 22.18 -3.72 4.69
C LYS A 98 20.74 -3.46 5.14
N VAL A 99 20.58 -2.81 6.28
CA VAL A 99 19.28 -2.30 6.72
C VAL A 99 19.09 -0.89 6.13
N PRO A 100 18.03 -0.65 5.34
CA PRO A 100 17.70 0.71 4.91
C PRO A 100 17.37 1.62 6.11
N PRO A 101 17.80 2.90 6.13
CA PRO A 101 17.62 3.79 7.28
C PRO A 101 16.16 4.02 7.73
N ILE A 102 15.19 3.83 6.83
CA ILE A 102 13.77 3.94 7.19
C ILE A 102 13.37 2.84 8.18
N TRP A 103 13.82 1.61 7.96
CA TRP A 103 13.50 0.48 8.83
C TRP A 103 14.22 0.57 10.16
N GLU A 104 15.43 1.15 10.20
CA GLU A 104 16.11 1.43 11.47
C GLU A 104 15.30 2.40 12.35
N ARG A 105 14.60 3.36 11.76
CA ARG A 105 13.75 4.31 12.49
C ARG A 105 12.41 3.70 12.94
N MET A 106 11.88 2.77 12.15
CA MET A 106 10.60 2.10 12.41
C MET A 106 10.75 0.92 13.38
N ALA A 107 11.92 0.30 13.44
CA ALA A 107 12.20 -0.81 14.32
C ALA A 107 11.99 -0.45 15.80
N ASP A 108 11.35 -1.36 16.52
CA ASP A 108 11.21 -1.27 17.97
C ASP A 108 12.49 -1.73 18.71
N ILE A 109 12.40 -1.88 20.04
CA ILE A 109 13.54 -2.30 20.86
C ILE A 109 14.04 -3.72 20.56
N ASN A 110 13.18 -4.58 19.98
CA ASN A 110 13.51 -5.93 19.57
C ASN A 110 13.96 -6.00 18.10
N GLY A 111 13.97 -4.86 17.40
CA GLY A 111 14.27 -4.80 15.98
C GLY A 111 13.09 -5.15 15.08
N GLU A 112 11.86 -5.24 15.61
CA GLU A 112 10.66 -5.63 14.88
C GLU A 112 9.96 -4.42 14.26
N VAL A 113 9.36 -4.62 13.10
CA VAL A 113 8.65 -3.60 12.31
C VAL A 113 7.21 -4.04 12.05
N ASN A 114 6.25 -3.24 12.49
CA ASN A 114 4.82 -3.53 12.31
C ASN A 114 4.37 -3.39 10.85
N SER A 115 5.01 -2.49 10.10
CA SER A 115 4.80 -2.25 8.68
C SER A 115 5.40 -3.34 7.78
N ASN A 116 5.97 -4.41 8.35
CA ASN A 116 6.22 -5.62 7.59
C ASN A 116 4.87 -6.31 7.27
N TYR A 117 4.35 -6.09 6.06
CA TYR A 117 3.04 -6.65 5.68
C TYR A 117 3.03 -8.17 5.63
N GLY A 118 4.18 -8.78 5.31
CA GLY A 118 4.46 -10.21 5.43
C GLY A 118 4.00 -10.83 6.74
N TYR A 119 4.51 -10.25 7.81
CA TYR A 119 4.17 -10.61 9.17
C TYR A 119 2.67 -10.40 9.45
N GLN A 120 2.08 -9.28 8.98
CA GLN A 120 0.68 -8.97 9.24
C GLN A 120 -0.31 -9.88 8.50
N TRP A 121 -0.08 -10.21 7.22
CA TRP A 121 -0.97 -11.14 6.51
C TRP A 121 -0.76 -12.61 6.92
N GLY A 122 0.41 -12.94 7.46
CA GLY A 122 0.72 -14.25 8.01
C GLY A 122 0.16 -14.47 9.42
N ARG A 123 -0.03 -13.38 10.18
CA ARG A 123 -0.62 -13.43 11.52
C ARG A 123 -2.00 -14.09 11.49
N HIS A 124 -2.23 -14.99 12.45
CA HIS A 124 -3.49 -15.73 12.62
C HIS A 124 -4.00 -16.40 11.34
N ASP A 125 -3.08 -16.84 10.47
CA ASP A 125 -3.37 -17.56 9.24
C ASP A 125 -4.33 -16.82 8.28
N GLN A 126 -4.36 -15.48 8.32
CA GLN A 126 -5.28 -14.66 7.51
C GLN A 126 -5.17 -14.97 6.01
N LEU A 127 -3.96 -15.10 5.48
CA LEU A 127 -3.74 -15.43 4.08
C LEU A 127 -4.29 -16.81 3.70
N ASP A 128 -4.09 -17.82 4.55
CA ASP A 128 -4.60 -19.17 4.33
C ASP A 128 -6.11 -19.22 4.43
N TYR A 129 -6.69 -18.49 5.39
CA TYR A 129 -8.13 -18.30 5.51
C TYR A 129 -8.73 -17.70 4.23
N VAL A 130 -8.11 -16.65 3.69
CA VAL A 130 -8.55 -16.00 2.44
C VAL A 130 -8.53 -16.98 1.27
N VAL A 131 -7.41 -17.68 1.07
CA VAL A 131 -7.28 -18.66 -0.02
C VAL A 131 -8.31 -19.78 0.12
N ALA A 132 -8.49 -20.33 1.32
CA ALA A 132 -9.49 -21.37 1.57
C ALA A 132 -10.91 -20.88 1.29
N LYS A 133 -11.24 -19.64 1.70
CA LYS A 133 -12.55 -19.04 1.47
C LYS A 133 -12.86 -18.82 0.00
N LEU A 134 -11.88 -18.36 -0.78
CA LEU A 134 -12.04 -18.18 -2.23
C LEU A 134 -12.20 -19.52 -2.97
N LYS A 135 -11.51 -20.58 -2.53
CA LYS A 135 -11.69 -21.94 -3.07
C LYS A 135 -13.07 -22.52 -2.77
N GLU A 136 -13.56 -22.31 -1.55
CA GLU A 136 -14.87 -22.81 -1.09
C GLU A 136 -16.02 -22.07 -1.78
N ASN A 137 -15.93 -20.74 -1.86
CA ASN A 137 -16.94 -19.90 -2.49
C ASN A 137 -16.28 -18.76 -3.28
N PRO A 138 -16.12 -18.92 -4.61
CA PRO A 138 -15.53 -17.89 -5.47
C PRO A 138 -16.27 -16.54 -5.44
N ASN A 139 -17.56 -16.53 -5.08
CA ASN A 139 -18.39 -15.32 -5.00
C ASN A 139 -18.42 -14.69 -3.59
N THR A 140 -17.53 -15.14 -2.69
CA THR A 140 -17.48 -14.63 -1.32
C THR A 140 -17.11 -13.15 -1.28
N ARG A 141 -17.73 -12.42 -0.35
CA ARG A 141 -17.36 -11.03 -0.02
C ARG A 141 -16.51 -10.94 1.25
N HIS A 142 -16.13 -12.09 1.82
CA HIS A 142 -15.46 -12.20 3.13
C HIS A 142 -13.96 -12.54 3.02
N ALA A 143 -13.41 -12.51 1.81
CA ALA A 143 -11.99 -12.74 1.56
C ALA A 143 -11.18 -11.45 1.75
N ALA A 144 -10.86 -11.12 3.01
CA ALA A 144 -10.12 -9.91 3.36
C ALA A 144 -9.02 -10.18 4.39
N ILE A 145 -7.96 -9.39 4.31
CA ILE A 145 -6.85 -9.34 5.27
C ILE A 145 -6.88 -7.97 5.96
N THR A 146 -6.65 -7.96 7.26
CA THR A 146 -6.44 -6.74 8.05
C THR A 146 -4.95 -6.58 8.38
N ILE A 147 -4.44 -5.35 8.24
CA ILE A 147 -3.03 -5.00 8.49
C ILE A 147 -2.93 -4.05 9.69
N TYR A 148 -3.69 -2.96 9.68
CA TYR A 148 -3.81 -2.04 10.81
C TYR A 148 -5.15 -2.25 11.54
N ASP A 149 -5.09 -2.42 12.85
CA ASP A 149 -6.27 -2.39 13.73
C ASP A 149 -6.09 -1.35 14.84
N ALA A 150 -6.93 -0.32 14.88
CA ALA A 150 -6.88 0.71 15.91
C ALA A 150 -7.04 0.15 17.35
N LYS A 151 -7.61 -1.06 17.51
CA LYS A 151 -7.67 -1.74 18.82
C LYS A 151 -6.29 -2.17 19.33
N GLU A 152 -5.31 -2.30 18.43
CA GLU A 152 -3.92 -2.66 18.72
C GLU A 152 -3.00 -1.43 18.82
N TRP A 153 -3.55 -0.20 18.90
CA TRP A 153 -2.75 1.03 18.94
C TRP A 153 -1.57 1.03 19.94
N PRO A 154 -1.61 0.37 21.13
CA PRO A 154 -0.45 0.34 22.03
C PRO A 154 0.76 -0.39 21.44
N GLN A 155 0.55 -1.27 20.45
CA GLN A 155 1.61 -1.99 19.75
C GLN A 155 2.25 -1.16 18.63
N TYR A 156 1.61 -0.07 18.20
CA TYR A 156 1.98 0.72 17.02
C TYR A 156 2.74 2.01 17.36
N THR A 157 3.36 2.08 18.54
CA THR A 157 3.97 3.32 19.08
C THR A 157 5.18 3.82 18.30
N LYS A 158 6.00 2.91 17.75
CA LYS A 158 7.17 3.23 16.93
C LYS A 158 6.87 3.26 15.45
N ASP A 159 6.03 2.34 15.04
CA ASP A 159 5.67 2.10 13.66
C ASP A 159 4.20 1.71 13.59
N THR A 160 3.43 2.53 12.89
CA THR A 160 2.01 2.32 12.66
C THR A 160 1.82 1.96 11.19
N PRO A 161 1.31 0.75 10.86
CA PRO A 161 1.07 0.37 9.48
C PRO A 161 0.18 1.39 8.76
N CYS A 162 0.53 1.73 7.53
CA CYS A 162 -0.23 2.68 6.72
C CYS A 162 -1.39 2.02 5.95
N THR A 163 -1.32 0.70 5.74
CA THR A 163 -2.39 -0.09 5.14
C THR A 163 -3.43 -0.51 6.17
N TYR A 164 -4.71 -0.30 5.88
CA TYR A 164 -5.83 -0.80 6.68
C TYR A 164 -6.10 -2.27 6.37
N ALA A 165 -6.45 -2.56 5.11
CA ALA A 165 -6.98 -3.84 4.71
C ALA A 165 -6.77 -4.10 3.22
N ILE A 166 -6.85 -5.37 2.86
CA ILE A 166 -6.75 -5.89 1.50
C ILE A 166 -7.98 -6.77 1.24
N GLN A 167 -8.73 -6.47 0.19
CA GLN A 167 -9.90 -7.24 -0.22
C GLN A 167 -9.58 -8.02 -1.50
N PHE A 168 -9.98 -9.29 -1.55
CA PHE A 168 -9.85 -10.14 -2.73
C PHE A 168 -11.24 -10.47 -3.28
N THR A 169 -11.37 -10.52 -4.59
CA THR A 169 -12.60 -10.92 -5.29
C THR A 169 -12.23 -11.68 -6.56
N ILE A 170 -12.94 -12.76 -6.88
CA ILE A 170 -12.79 -13.42 -8.19
C ILE A 170 -13.86 -12.87 -9.13
N LEU A 171 -13.43 -12.32 -10.26
CA LEU A 171 -14.30 -11.82 -11.33
C LEU A 171 -13.77 -12.37 -12.67
N ASP A 172 -14.65 -12.89 -13.52
CA ASP A 172 -14.30 -13.44 -14.84
C ASP A 172 -13.12 -14.45 -14.79
N ASN A 173 -13.09 -15.28 -13.74
CA ASN A 173 -12.01 -16.25 -13.46
C ASN A 173 -10.62 -15.61 -13.29
N GLN A 174 -10.57 -14.35 -12.85
CA GLN A 174 -9.36 -13.62 -12.49
C GLN A 174 -9.45 -13.14 -11.04
N LEU A 175 -8.32 -13.13 -10.34
CA LEU A 175 -8.23 -12.58 -8.98
C LEU A 175 -8.04 -11.07 -9.04
N CYS A 176 -9.08 -10.33 -8.66
CA CYS A 176 -9.04 -8.88 -8.45
C CYS A 176 -8.70 -8.56 -6.98
N MET A 177 -8.02 -7.45 -6.75
CA MET A 177 -7.58 -7.06 -5.40
C MET A 177 -7.71 -5.55 -5.16
N SER A 178 -8.20 -5.17 -3.99
CA SER A 178 -8.30 -3.78 -3.54
C SER A 178 -7.49 -3.57 -2.26
N VAL A 179 -6.63 -2.55 -2.24
CA VAL A 179 -5.83 -2.14 -1.09
C VAL A 179 -6.33 -0.82 -0.56
N TYR A 180 -6.55 -0.74 0.75
CA TYR A 180 -7.06 0.45 1.42
C TYR A 180 -6.04 0.96 2.43
N MET A 181 -5.61 2.21 2.30
CA MET A 181 -4.55 2.82 3.10
C MET A 181 -5.03 4.10 3.78
N ARG A 182 -4.54 4.34 4.99
CA ARG A 182 -4.75 5.59 5.73
C ARG A 182 -3.88 6.72 5.20
N SER A 183 -2.71 6.37 4.69
CA SER A 183 -1.71 7.30 4.20
C SER A 183 -0.80 6.56 3.21
N ASN A 184 -0.33 7.23 2.16
CA ASN A 184 0.67 6.68 1.26
C ASN A 184 1.57 7.80 0.71
N ASP A 185 2.89 7.63 0.87
CA ASP A 185 3.89 8.49 0.26
C ASP A 185 4.02 8.09 -1.20
N ILE A 186 3.69 8.99 -2.13
CA ILE A 186 3.76 8.70 -3.57
C ILE A 186 5.19 8.43 -4.01
N TRP A 187 6.19 9.07 -3.39
CA TRP A 187 7.58 8.99 -3.83
C TRP A 187 8.20 7.67 -3.38
N TYR A 188 8.28 7.39 -2.08
CA TYR A 188 8.92 6.15 -1.62
C TYR A 188 7.93 5.00 -1.44
N GLY A 189 6.82 5.26 -0.74
CA GLY A 189 5.85 4.25 -0.32
C GLY A 189 5.20 3.56 -1.51
N PHE A 190 4.42 4.29 -2.30
CA PHE A 190 3.61 3.74 -3.40
C PHE A 190 4.40 2.82 -4.33
N CYS A 191 5.60 3.23 -4.74
CA CYS A 191 6.43 2.44 -5.66
C CYS A 191 6.75 1.04 -5.10
N ASN A 192 7.09 0.97 -3.81
CA ASN A 192 7.37 -0.31 -3.16
C ASN A 192 6.07 -1.03 -2.82
N ASP A 193 5.13 -0.36 -2.16
CA ASP A 193 3.84 -0.91 -1.74
C ASP A 193 3.12 -1.58 -2.92
N GLN A 194 3.04 -0.92 -4.08
CA GLN A 194 2.39 -1.48 -5.26
C GLN A 194 3.10 -2.74 -5.76
N TYR A 195 4.44 -2.78 -5.75
CA TYR A 195 5.20 -3.98 -6.08
C TYR A 195 4.90 -5.12 -5.10
N GLN A 196 4.88 -4.84 -3.79
CA GLN A 196 4.60 -5.85 -2.77
C GLN A 196 3.17 -6.39 -2.86
N PHE A 197 2.20 -5.50 -3.08
CA PHE A 197 0.80 -5.89 -3.15
C PHE A 197 0.45 -6.59 -4.47
N SER A 198 1.01 -6.18 -5.61
CA SER A 198 0.85 -6.93 -6.87
C SER A 198 1.50 -8.32 -6.79
N SER A 199 2.63 -8.44 -6.09
CA SER A 199 3.26 -9.74 -5.80
C SER A 199 2.41 -10.62 -4.90
N LEU A 200 1.78 -10.04 -3.87
CA LEU A 200 0.78 -10.75 -3.04
C LEU A 200 -0.43 -11.20 -3.87
N GLN A 201 -0.94 -10.35 -4.76
CA GLN A 201 -2.05 -10.69 -5.66
C GLN A 201 -1.67 -11.88 -6.54
N LYS A 202 -0.47 -11.86 -7.12
CA LYS A 202 0.06 -12.98 -7.91
C LYS A 202 0.17 -14.26 -7.08
N LEU A 203 0.72 -14.18 -5.88
CA LEU A 203 0.84 -15.31 -4.96
C LEU A 203 -0.53 -15.96 -4.67
N VAL A 204 -1.56 -15.16 -4.38
CA VAL A 204 -2.91 -15.67 -4.12
C VAL A 204 -3.53 -16.26 -5.38
N ALA A 205 -3.36 -15.61 -6.54
CA ALA A 205 -3.86 -16.10 -7.83
C ALA A 205 -3.26 -17.47 -8.19
N ASP A 206 -1.94 -17.62 -7.99
CA ASP A 206 -1.23 -18.88 -8.22
C ASP A 206 -1.73 -20.00 -7.29
N ARG A 207 -1.97 -19.69 -6.01
CA ARG A 207 -2.55 -20.64 -5.04
C ARG A 207 -3.99 -21.07 -5.39
N LEU A 208 -4.70 -20.26 -6.17
CA LEU A 208 -6.03 -20.52 -6.70
C LEU A 208 -6.01 -21.12 -8.11
N SER A 209 -4.85 -21.12 -8.78
CA SER A 209 -4.68 -21.55 -10.17
C SER A 209 -5.56 -20.77 -11.15
N ILE A 210 -5.64 -19.45 -10.96
CA ILE A 210 -6.35 -18.51 -11.84
C ILE A 210 -5.46 -17.33 -12.22
N ASP A 211 -5.88 -16.54 -13.20
CA ASP A 211 -5.13 -15.38 -13.66
C ASP A 211 -5.27 -14.19 -12.72
N VAL A 212 -4.33 -13.25 -12.82
CA VAL A 212 -4.39 -11.96 -12.11
C VAL A 212 -5.34 -11.03 -12.85
N GLY A 213 -6.29 -10.44 -12.12
CA GLY A 213 -7.20 -9.40 -12.60
C GLY A 213 -6.70 -8.00 -12.23
N TRP A 214 -7.62 -7.03 -12.23
CA TRP A 214 -7.28 -5.64 -11.88
C TRP A 214 -6.87 -5.48 -10.42
N TYR A 215 -6.12 -4.42 -10.16
CA TYR A 215 -5.74 -3.94 -8.83
C TYR A 215 -6.39 -2.58 -8.57
N TYR A 216 -6.89 -2.35 -7.37
CA TYR A 216 -7.41 -1.05 -6.94
C TYR A 216 -6.62 -0.53 -5.73
N HIS A 217 -6.17 0.72 -5.82
CA HIS A 217 -5.50 1.41 -4.72
C HIS A 217 -6.42 2.49 -4.17
N ALA A 218 -6.54 2.58 -2.85
CA ALA A 218 -7.16 3.72 -2.19
C ALA A 218 -6.31 4.21 -1.02
N ALA A 219 -6.09 5.52 -0.96
CA ALA A 219 -5.38 6.17 0.13
C ALA A 219 -6.16 7.40 0.61
N HIS A 220 -6.38 7.50 1.92
CA HIS A 220 -7.02 8.68 2.50
C HIS A 220 -6.11 9.92 2.40
N ASN A 221 -4.82 9.80 2.72
CA ASN A 221 -3.84 10.87 2.56
C ASN A 221 -2.74 10.38 1.60
N MET A 222 -2.77 10.86 0.37
CA MET A 222 -1.74 10.56 -0.65
C MET A 222 -0.85 11.80 -0.76
N HIS A 223 0.44 11.66 -0.46
CA HIS A 223 1.31 12.82 -0.23
C HIS A 223 2.69 12.70 -0.83
N LEU A 224 3.34 13.84 -0.99
CA LEU A 224 4.72 14.02 -1.41
C LEU A 224 5.43 14.89 -0.37
N TYR A 225 6.53 14.41 0.20
CA TYR A 225 7.34 15.20 1.13
C TYR A 225 7.92 16.45 0.46
N ASN A 226 7.98 17.56 1.20
CA ASN A 226 8.43 18.84 0.66
C ASN A 226 9.87 18.83 0.14
N ASP A 227 10.71 17.88 0.57
CA ASP A 227 12.09 17.70 0.07
C ASP A 227 12.16 16.91 -1.26
N LYS A 228 11.01 16.60 -1.85
CA LYS A 228 10.84 15.93 -3.15
C LYS A 228 9.98 16.72 -4.13
N LEU A 229 9.56 17.93 -3.76
CA LEU A 229 8.92 18.90 -4.65
C LEU A 229 9.90 19.46 -5.69
#